data_AF-A0A7Y6D9B0-F1
#
_entry.id   AF-A0A7Y6D9B0-F1
#
_cell.length_a   1.000
_cell.length_b   1.000
_cell.length_c   1.000
_cell.angle_alpha   90.00
_cell.angle_beta   90.00
_cell.angle_gamma   90.00
#
_symmetry.space_group_name_H-M   'P 1'
#
loop_
_entity.id
_entity.type
_entity.pdbx_description
1 polymer ?
#
loop_
_entity_poly.entity_id
_entity_poly.type
_entity_poly.pdbx_seq_one_letter_code
_entity_poly.pdbx_strand_id
1 'polypeptide(L)'
;MNAIDLLKADHEKVKTILGQLSESTERATKKRVELLDKLEMEISIHTKLEEEILYPAFKQAGTKEEDVMYFEAKEEHRTVDSLVLPDLKETDPGTPEFAGRVKVVKELLEHHIEEEETEMFPKAKKLLGKAKLDELGEQMEMMKSSFKKEWAASHMAA
;
A
#
# COMPACT_ATOMS: atom_id res chain seq x y z
N MET A 1 1.47 -5.62 -17.88
CA MET A 1 0.48 -4.80 -17.13
C MET A 1 1.10 -3.41 -17.01
N ASN A 2 0.35 -2.29 -17.12
CA ASN A 2 1.00 -0.97 -16.89
C ASN A 2 1.09 -0.67 -15.38
N ALA A 3 1.85 0.36 -15.00
CA ALA A 3 2.04 0.75 -13.60
C ALA A 3 0.73 0.92 -12.82
N ILE A 4 -0.26 1.61 -13.38
CA ILE A 4 -1.54 1.87 -12.68
C ILE A 4 -2.37 0.60 -12.54
N ASP A 5 -2.38 -0.26 -13.57
CA ASP A 5 -3.09 -1.54 -13.49
C ASP A 5 -2.48 -2.44 -12.40
N LEU A 6 -1.15 -2.40 -12.24
CA LEU A 6 -0.42 -3.11 -11.19
C LEU A 6 -0.80 -2.61 -9.80
N LEU A 7 -0.78 -1.29 -9.59
CA LEU A 7 -1.09 -0.69 -8.28
C LEU A 7 -2.55 -0.92 -7.89
N LYS A 8 -3.50 -0.77 -8.81
CA LYS A 8 -4.91 -1.14 -8.57
C LYS A 8 -5.06 -2.61 -8.17
N ALA A 9 -4.28 -3.51 -8.79
CA ALA A 9 -4.30 -4.93 -8.40
C ALA A 9 -3.72 -5.17 -7.00
N ASP A 10 -2.87 -4.28 -6.49
CA ASP A 10 -2.39 -4.31 -5.10
C ASP A 10 -3.42 -3.71 -4.14
N HIS A 11 -4.04 -2.58 -4.50
CA HIS A 11 -5.15 -1.99 -3.75
C HIS A 11 -6.24 -3.01 -3.44
N GLU A 12 -6.66 -3.78 -4.44
CA GLU A 12 -7.69 -4.81 -4.24
C GLU A 12 -7.24 -5.92 -3.28
N LYS A 13 -5.95 -6.28 -3.25
CA LYS A 13 -5.42 -7.23 -2.26
C LYS A 13 -5.41 -6.63 -0.87
N VAL A 14 -4.97 -5.39 -0.74
CA VAL A 14 -4.94 -4.65 0.54
C VAL A 14 -6.36 -4.53 1.10
N LYS A 15 -7.32 -4.03 0.31
CA LYS A 15 -8.75 -3.97 0.66
C LYS A 15 -9.30 -5.34 1.09
N THR A 16 -8.96 -6.40 0.36
CA THR A 16 -9.39 -7.76 0.71
C THR A 16 -8.86 -8.19 2.08
N ILE A 17 -7.57 -7.94 2.37
CA ILE A 17 -6.96 -8.29 3.65
C ILE A 17 -7.58 -7.48 4.79
N LEU A 18 -7.78 -6.16 4.59
CA LEU A 18 -8.41 -5.27 5.55
C LEU A 18 -9.86 -5.67 5.84
N GLY A 19 -10.62 -6.07 4.81
CA GLY A 19 -11.96 -6.64 4.96
C GLY A 19 -11.94 -7.89 5.86
N GLN A 20 -11.03 -8.82 5.58
CA GLN A 20 -10.88 -10.05 6.38
C GLN A 20 -10.47 -9.76 7.83
N LEU A 21 -9.56 -8.80 8.07
CA LEU A 21 -9.19 -8.37 9.41
C LEU A 21 -10.38 -7.75 10.15
N SER A 22 -11.11 -6.85 9.48
CA SER A 22 -12.27 -6.15 10.05
C SER A 22 -13.44 -7.08 10.38
N GLU A 23 -13.65 -8.14 9.60
CA GLU A 23 -14.73 -9.11 9.80
C GLU A 23 -14.35 -10.23 10.79
N SER A 24 -13.06 -10.34 11.15
CA SER A 24 -12.58 -11.38 12.05
C SER A 24 -13.03 -11.15 13.50
N THR A 25 -13.17 -12.24 14.26
CA THR A 25 -13.52 -12.19 15.69
C THR A 25 -12.29 -12.34 16.58
N GLU A 26 -12.42 -11.98 17.87
CA GLU A 26 -11.37 -12.13 18.90
C GLU A 26 -10.83 -13.57 19.02
N ARG A 27 -11.63 -14.58 18.65
CA ARG A 27 -11.20 -16.00 18.67
C ARG A 27 -10.28 -16.35 17.50
N ALA A 28 -10.23 -15.53 16.45
CA ALA A 28 -9.48 -15.79 15.24
C ALA A 28 -8.03 -15.28 15.32
N THR A 29 -7.40 -15.34 16.50
CA THR A 29 -6.08 -14.75 16.76
C THR A 29 -5.01 -15.18 15.75
N LYS A 30 -4.89 -16.48 15.49
CA LYS A 30 -3.96 -17.02 14.48
C LYS A 30 -4.19 -16.40 13.10
N LYS A 31 -5.45 -16.32 12.67
CA LYS A 31 -5.81 -15.75 11.37
C LYS A 31 -5.53 -14.25 11.31
N ARG A 32 -5.76 -13.52 12.40
CA ARG A 32 -5.44 -12.09 12.52
C ARG A 32 -3.94 -11.83 12.36
N VAL A 33 -3.10 -12.64 13.00
CA VAL A 33 -1.63 -12.56 12.85
C VAL A 33 -1.22 -12.83 11.40
N GLU A 34 -1.68 -13.93 10.80
CA GLU A 34 -1.37 -14.26 9.39
C GLU A 34 -1.80 -13.17 8.41
N LEU A 35 -2.95 -12.53 8.65
CA LEU A 35 -3.44 -11.43 7.82
C LEU A 35 -2.63 -10.16 8.03
N LEU A 36 -2.20 -9.88 9.25
CA LEU A 36 -1.39 -8.70 9.56
C LEU A 36 0.00 -8.79 8.92
N ASP A 37 0.65 -9.95 9.01
CA ASP A 37 1.95 -10.18 8.35
C ASP A 37 1.83 -10.02 6.83
N LYS A 38 0.72 -10.52 6.27
CA LYS A 38 0.43 -10.37 4.84
C LYS A 38 0.15 -8.91 4.47
N LEU A 39 -0.62 -8.19 5.29
CA LEU A 39 -0.90 -6.77 5.08
C LEU A 39 0.40 -5.98 5.05
N GLU A 40 1.26 -6.16 6.06
CA GLU A 40 2.55 -5.48 6.17
C GLU A 40 3.42 -5.70 4.92
N MET A 41 3.52 -6.94 4.44
CA MET A 41 4.28 -7.22 3.23
C MET A 41 3.70 -6.54 1.99
N GLU A 42 2.38 -6.62 1.79
CA GLU A 42 1.74 -6.04 0.60
C GLU A 42 1.76 -4.50 0.63
N ILE A 43 1.63 -3.83 1.78
CA ILE A 43 1.78 -2.37 1.86
C ILE A 43 3.25 -1.96 1.70
N SER A 44 4.20 -2.66 2.33
CA SER A 44 5.63 -2.31 2.25
C SER A 44 6.16 -2.36 0.82
N ILE A 45 5.72 -3.34 0.04
CA ILE A 45 6.13 -3.45 -1.36
C ILE A 45 5.40 -2.41 -2.22
N HIS A 46 4.14 -2.15 -1.93
CA HIS A 46 3.31 -1.21 -2.68
C HIS A 46 3.81 0.24 -2.55
N THR A 47 4.01 0.71 -1.32
CA THR A 47 4.53 2.06 -1.04
C THR A 47 5.91 2.26 -1.66
N LYS A 48 6.76 1.23 -1.66
CA LYS A 48 8.07 1.27 -2.32
C LYS A 48 7.96 1.46 -3.83
N LEU A 49 7.02 0.77 -4.49
CA LEU A 49 6.81 0.92 -5.93
C LEU A 49 6.35 2.34 -6.28
N GLU A 50 5.43 2.89 -5.49
CA GLU A 50 4.98 4.26 -5.66
C GLU A 50 6.10 5.27 -5.45
N GLU A 51 6.76 5.22 -4.30
CA GLU A 51 7.72 6.25 -3.90
C GLU A 51 9.03 6.22 -4.71
N GLU A 52 9.45 5.05 -5.20
CA GLU A 52 10.67 4.92 -5.99
C GLU A 52 10.42 5.04 -7.50
N ILE A 53 9.20 4.75 -7.99
CA ILE A 53 8.93 4.67 -9.44
C ILE A 53 7.80 5.62 -9.88
N LEU A 54 6.56 5.43 -9.41
CA LEU A 54 5.42 6.20 -9.94
C LEU A 54 5.47 7.67 -9.52
N TYR A 55 5.60 7.93 -8.22
CA TYR A 55 5.51 9.26 -7.65
C TYR A 55 6.61 10.20 -8.18
N PRO A 56 7.89 9.79 -8.31
CA PRO A 56 8.90 10.64 -8.95
C PRO A 56 8.55 11.00 -10.39
N ALA A 57 8.05 10.04 -11.18
CA ALA A 57 7.63 10.28 -12.56
C ALA A 57 6.42 11.22 -12.64
N PHE A 58 5.42 11.00 -11.78
CA PHE A 58 4.24 11.85 -11.67
C PHE A 58 4.61 13.29 -11.31
N LYS A 59 5.43 13.46 -10.27
CA LYS A 59 5.94 14.76 -9.81
C LYS A 59 6.73 15.47 -10.92
N GLN A 60 7.59 14.74 -11.64
CA GLN A 60 8.40 15.31 -12.72
C GLN A 60 7.56 15.80 -13.90
N ALA A 61 6.46 15.11 -14.22
CA ALA A 61 5.60 15.46 -15.35
C ALA A 61 4.53 16.51 -15.00
N GLY A 62 4.25 16.70 -13.70
CA GLY A 62 3.20 17.57 -13.19
C GLY A 62 3.60 19.01 -12.92
N THR A 63 2.72 19.73 -12.22
CA THR A 63 2.89 21.12 -11.79
C THR A 63 2.89 21.22 -10.26
N LYS A 64 2.74 22.45 -9.72
CA LYS A 64 2.61 22.66 -8.28
C LYS A 64 1.42 21.92 -7.65
N GLU A 65 0.35 21.70 -8.41
CA GLU A 65 -0.81 20.94 -7.92
C GLU A 65 -0.46 19.47 -7.70
N GLU A 66 0.23 18.84 -8.66
CA GLU A 66 0.71 17.47 -8.54
C GLU A 66 1.82 17.32 -7.49
N ASP A 67 2.62 18.37 -7.25
CA ASP A 67 3.56 18.41 -6.13
C ASP A 67 2.84 18.29 -4.77
N VAL A 68 1.67 18.93 -4.59
CA VAL A 68 0.90 18.81 -3.35
C VAL A 68 0.40 17.38 -3.18
N MET A 69 -0.23 16.80 -4.21
CA MET A 69 -0.71 15.41 -4.18
C MET A 69 0.43 14.41 -3.88
N TYR A 70 1.62 14.63 -4.45
CA TYR A 70 2.81 13.84 -4.17
C TYR A 70 3.19 13.87 -2.67
N PHE A 71 3.20 15.06 -2.06
CA PHE A 71 3.61 15.20 -0.66
C PHE A 71 2.54 14.73 0.32
N GLU A 72 1.26 14.90 -0.04
CA GLU A 72 0.11 14.38 0.72
C GLU A 72 0.14 12.85 0.79
N ALA A 73 0.20 12.17 -0.35
CA ALA A 73 0.27 10.72 -0.43
C ALA A 73 1.46 10.14 0.37
N LYS A 74 2.63 10.79 0.31
CA LYS A 74 3.79 10.41 1.12
C LYS A 74 3.58 10.56 2.64
N GLU A 75 2.85 11.58 3.07
CA GLU A 75 2.54 11.76 4.49
C GLU A 75 1.48 10.76 4.97
N GLU A 76 0.54 10.38 4.11
CA GLU A 76 -0.39 9.28 4.39
C GLU A 76 0.33 7.93 4.55
N HIS A 77 1.27 7.60 3.65
CA HIS A 77 2.15 6.44 3.79
C HIS A 77 2.89 6.44 5.13
N ARG A 78 3.56 7.56 5.45
CA ARG A 78 4.27 7.73 6.72
C ARG A 78 3.34 7.55 7.91
N THR A 79 2.11 8.07 7.84
CA THR A 79 1.12 7.95 8.90
C THR A 79 0.80 6.49 9.18
N VAL A 80 0.53 5.69 8.14
CA VAL A 80 0.28 4.26 8.31
C VAL A 80 1.54 3.54 8.79
N ASP A 81 2.66 3.66 8.08
CA ASP A 81 3.86 2.85 8.32
C ASP A 81 4.57 3.18 9.64
N SER A 82 4.60 4.46 10.02
CA SER A 82 5.37 4.91 11.19
C SER A 82 4.53 5.12 12.44
N LEU A 83 3.22 5.38 12.31
CA LEU A 83 2.39 5.78 13.46
C LEU A 83 1.35 4.73 13.82
N VAL A 84 0.65 4.14 12.85
CA VAL A 84 -0.53 3.30 13.15
C VAL A 84 -0.24 1.81 13.04
N LEU A 85 0.51 1.37 12.02
CA LEU A 85 0.84 -0.04 11.82
C LEU A 85 1.73 -0.61 12.94
N PRO A 86 2.79 0.06 13.43
CA PRO A 86 3.61 -0.46 14.53
C PRO A 86 2.78 -0.72 15.78
N ASP A 87 1.92 0.23 16.11
CA ASP A 87 0.94 0.13 17.18
C ASP A 87 0.02 -1.09 17.00
N LEU A 88 -0.56 -1.30 15.80
CA LEU A 88 -1.40 -2.47 15.55
C LEU A 88 -0.63 -3.79 15.74
N LYS A 89 0.64 -3.85 15.31
CA LYS A 89 1.51 -5.03 15.44
C LYS A 89 1.83 -5.40 16.88
N GLU A 90 1.92 -4.42 17.77
CA GLU A 90 2.19 -4.67 19.20
C GLU A 90 0.90 -4.99 20.00
N THR A 91 -0.27 -4.94 19.37
CA THR A 91 -1.56 -5.14 20.05
C THR A 91 -1.95 -6.62 20.07
N ASP A 92 -2.42 -7.12 21.23
CA ASP A 92 -2.91 -8.49 21.35
C ASP A 92 -4.11 -8.73 20.41
N PRO A 93 -3.99 -9.65 19.42
CA PRO A 93 -5.05 -9.92 18.44
C PRO A 93 -6.31 -10.54 19.03
N GLY A 94 -6.30 -10.96 20.29
CA GLY A 94 -7.47 -11.46 21.02
C GLY A 94 -8.35 -10.36 21.62
N THR A 95 -8.03 -9.08 21.44
CA THR A 95 -8.68 -7.97 22.16
C THR A 95 -9.61 -7.11 21.29
N PRO A 96 -10.56 -6.38 21.90
CA PRO A 96 -11.31 -5.33 21.23
C PRO A 96 -10.41 -4.17 20.72
N GLU A 97 -9.30 -3.90 21.40
CA GLU A 97 -8.35 -2.86 21.01
C GLU A 97 -7.76 -3.14 19.63
N PHE A 98 -7.39 -4.39 19.35
CA PHE A 98 -6.94 -4.82 18.03
C PHE A 98 -7.98 -4.51 16.95
N ALA A 99 -9.25 -4.82 17.19
CA ALA A 99 -10.32 -4.54 16.23
C ALA A 99 -10.51 -3.02 16.01
N GLY A 100 -10.38 -2.22 17.07
CA GLY A 100 -10.37 -0.77 16.98
C GLY A 100 -9.23 -0.22 16.13
N ARG A 101 -8.00 -0.71 16.33
CA ARG A 101 -6.82 -0.31 15.54
C ARG A 101 -6.91 -0.77 14.09
N VAL A 102 -7.38 -1.99 13.82
CA VAL A 102 -7.67 -2.48 12.46
C VAL A 102 -8.63 -1.54 11.73
N LYS A 103 -9.68 -1.07 12.42
CA LYS A 103 -10.64 -0.14 11.83
C LYS A 103 -9.98 1.16 11.38
N VAL A 104 -9.12 1.75 12.22
CA VAL A 104 -8.40 2.99 11.88
C VAL A 104 -7.44 2.77 10.71
N VAL A 105 -6.63 1.70 10.73
CA VAL A 105 -5.73 1.36 9.61
C VAL A 105 -6.51 1.19 8.32
N LYS A 106 -7.66 0.51 8.38
CA LYS A 106 -8.54 0.31 7.23
C LYS A 106 -9.05 1.64 6.66
N GLU A 107 -9.57 2.52 7.51
CA GLU A 107 -10.09 3.82 7.08
C GLU A 107 -9.00 4.69 6.42
N LEU A 108 -7.79 4.72 6.98
CA LEU A 108 -6.66 5.47 6.41
C LEU A 108 -6.23 4.92 5.04
N LEU A 109 -6.06 3.60 4.94
CA LEU A 109 -5.65 2.96 3.68
C LEU A 109 -6.73 3.05 2.60
N GLU A 110 -8.01 2.87 2.96
CA GLU A 110 -9.10 3.00 1.99
C GLU A 110 -9.26 4.44 1.48
N HIS A 111 -9.07 5.44 2.35
CA HIS A 111 -9.05 6.85 1.97
C HIS A 111 -7.93 7.15 0.97
N HIS A 112 -6.69 6.80 1.33
CA HIS A 112 -5.52 6.98 0.48
C HIS A 112 -5.73 6.33 -0.91
N ILE A 113 -6.17 5.08 -0.93
CA ILE A 113 -6.45 4.35 -2.18
C ILE A 113 -7.52 5.06 -3.01
N GLU A 114 -8.58 5.59 -2.38
CA GLU A 114 -9.64 6.30 -3.09
C GLU A 114 -9.12 7.58 -3.74
N GLU A 115 -8.32 8.38 -3.03
CA GLU A 115 -7.69 9.59 -3.57
C GLU A 115 -6.78 9.28 -4.75
N GLU A 116 -5.93 8.26 -4.62
CA GLU A 116 -5.06 7.85 -5.72
C GLU A 116 -5.86 7.40 -6.94
N GLU A 117 -6.84 6.53 -6.76
CA GLU A 117 -7.56 5.92 -7.86
C GLU A 117 -8.49 6.90 -8.59
N THR A 118 -9.04 7.88 -7.85
CA THR A 118 -10.01 8.84 -8.37
C THR A 118 -9.39 10.16 -8.81
N GLU A 119 -8.24 10.56 -8.23
CA GLU A 119 -7.58 11.83 -8.53
C GLU A 119 -6.21 11.64 -9.17
N MET A 120 -5.27 10.99 -8.48
CA MET A 120 -3.87 10.92 -8.91
C MET A 120 -3.70 10.10 -10.20
N PHE A 121 -4.25 8.88 -10.25
CA PHE A 121 -4.08 7.97 -11.39
C PHE A 121 -4.68 8.51 -12.69
N PRO A 122 -5.88 9.13 -12.71
CA PRO A 122 -6.37 9.81 -13.91
C PRO A 122 -5.45 10.93 -14.40
N LYS A 123 -4.83 11.70 -13.49
CA LYS A 123 -3.84 12.72 -13.86
C LYS A 123 -2.55 12.09 -14.37
N ALA A 124 -2.03 11.07 -13.70
CA ALA A 124 -0.85 10.33 -14.13
C ALA A 124 -1.02 9.75 -15.54
N LYS A 125 -2.21 9.21 -15.88
CA LYS A 125 -2.55 8.76 -17.25
C LYS A 125 -2.42 9.86 -18.29
N LYS A 126 -2.88 11.08 -17.97
CA LYS A 126 -2.81 12.24 -18.88
C LYS A 126 -1.39 12.76 -19.04
N LEU A 127 -0.64 12.83 -17.94
CA LEU A 127 0.71 13.42 -17.90
C LEU A 127 1.78 12.49 -18.48
N LEU A 128 1.75 11.21 -18.12
CA LEU A 128 2.78 10.25 -18.50
C LEU A 128 2.48 9.55 -19.84
N GLY A 129 1.19 9.38 -20.16
CA GLY A 129 0.76 8.66 -21.35
C GLY A 129 1.07 7.16 -21.30
N LYS A 130 0.55 6.43 -22.28
CA LYS A 130 0.60 4.96 -22.30
C LYS A 130 2.02 4.40 -22.28
N ALA A 131 2.89 4.88 -23.17
CA ALA A 131 4.22 4.32 -23.34
C ALA A 131 5.06 4.42 -22.06
N LYS A 132 4.98 5.56 -21.35
CA LYS A 132 5.70 5.73 -20.09
C LYS A 132 5.12 4.86 -18.98
N LEU A 133 3.79 4.76 -18.88
CA LEU A 133 3.15 3.91 -17.88
C LEU A 133 3.44 2.41 -18.09
N ASP A 134 3.57 1.96 -19.34
CA ASP A 134 4.02 0.59 -19.64
C ASP A 134 5.47 0.38 -19.19
N GLU A 135 6.38 1.30 -19.50
CA GLU A 135 7.79 1.26 -19.07
C GLU A 135 7.93 1.23 -17.54
N LEU A 136 7.20 2.09 -16.82
CA LEU A 136 7.19 2.11 -15.36
C LEU A 136 6.60 0.81 -14.80
N GLY A 137 5.59 0.24 -15.46
CA GLY A 137 5.00 -1.05 -15.08
C GLY A 137 6.02 -2.19 -15.12
N GLU A 138 6.84 -2.26 -16.16
CA GLU A 138 7.93 -3.24 -16.26
C GLU A 138 8.96 -3.08 -15.13
N GLN A 139 9.35 -1.84 -14.82
CA GLN A 139 10.26 -1.54 -13.70
C GLN A 139 9.67 -1.98 -12.36
N MET A 140 8.39 -1.70 -12.15
CA MET A 140 7.67 -2.10 -10.94
C MET A 140 7.58 -3.62 -10.80
N GLU A 141 7.24 -4.34 -11.87
CA GLU A 141 7.19 -5.81 -11.84
C GLU A 141 8.54 -6.43 -11.45
N MET A 142 9.64 -5.90 -11.98
CA MET A 142 10.99 -6.34 -11.63
C MET A 142 11.33 -6.06 -10.15
N MET A 143 11.10 -4.82 -9.69
CA MET A 143 11.35 -4.43 -8.30
C MET A 143 10.51 -5.27 -7.34
N LYS A 144 9.23 -5.47 -7.65
CA LYS A 144 8.31 -6.27 -6.86
C LYS A 144 8.78 -7.72 -6.73
N SER A 145 9.25 -8.31 -7.83
CA SER A 145 9.81 -9.67 -7.82
C SER A 145 11.06 -9.79 -6.95
N SER A 146 11.96 -8.80 -7.00
CA SER A 146 13.14 -8.76 -6.11
C SER A 146 12.74 -8.65 -4.65
N PHE A 147 11.87 -7.69 -4.34
CA PHE A 147 11.42 -7.44 -2.97
C PHE A 147 10.75 -8.68 -2.37
N LYS A 148 9.86 -9.37 -3.09
CA LYS A 148 9.23 -10.59 -2.56
C LYS A 148 10.23 -11.71 -2.26
N LYS A 149 11.32 -11.82 -3.03
CA LYS A 149 12.40 -12.79 -2.76
C LYS A 149 13.18 -12.41 -1.51
N GLU A 150 13.54 -11.13 -1.39
CA GLU A 150 14.27 -10.59 -0.22
C GLU A 150 13.43 -10.70 1.06
N TRP A 151 12.15 -10.33 0.99
CA TRP A 151 11.20 -10.45 2.10
C TRP A 151 11.11 -11.90 2.60
N ALA A 152 10.91 -12.85 1.68
CA ALA A 152 10.84 -14.26 2.01
C ALA A 152 12.14 -14.78 2.64
N ALA A 153 13.31 -14.37 2.13
CA ALA A 153 14.60 -14.76 2.70
C ALA A 153 14.78 -14.25 4.14
N SER A 154 14.40 -13.00 4.41
CA SER A 154 14.49 -12.40 5.75
C SER A 154 13.53 -13.03 6.75
N HIS A 155 12.33 -13.41 6.33
CA HIS A 155 11.30 -14.00 7.21
C HIS A 155 11.40 -15.52 7.36
N MET A 156 12.19 -16.21 6.52
CA MET A 156 12.55 -17.62 6.75
C MET A 156 13.77 -17.78 7.67
N ALA A 157 14.57 -16.73 7.85
CA ALA A 157 15.78 -16.73 8.67
C ALA A 157 15.54 -16.31 10.13
N ALA A 158 14.32 -15.85 10.46
CA ALA A 158 13.86 -15.46 11.79
C ALA A 158 12.99 -16.56 12.41
#